data_AF-A0P716-F1
#
_entry.id   AF-A0P716-F1
#
_cell.length_a   1.000
_cell.length_b   1.000
_cell.length_c   1.000
_cell.angle_alpha   90.00
_cell.angle_beta   90.00
_cell.angle_gamma   90.00
#
_symmetry.space_group_name_H-M   'P 1'
#
loop_
_entity.id
_entity.type
_entity.pdbx_description
1 polymer ?
#
loop_
_entity_poly.entity_id
_entity_poly.type
_entity_poly.pdbx_seq_one_letter_code
_entity_poly.pdbx_strand_id
1 'polypeptide(L)'
;MLSIRQDYAVLLAQAFKKKYSLEPTPENFIAKYTTSSNDLVSYETVRKWLRGINTPNFVRMCAIAIWLEMDVNKFLDEHRDFM
;
A
#
# COMPACT_ATOMS: atom_id res chain seq x y z
N MET A 1 -7.52 -6.24 -17.75
CA MET A 1 -6.61 -5.18 -17.25
C MET A 1 -7.19 -4.72 -15.92
N LEU A 2 -6.49 -4.95 -14.82
CA LEU A 2 -6.90 -4.37 -13.53
C LEU A 2 -6.67 -2.85 -13.61
N SER A 3 -7.43 -2.08 -12.83
CA SER A 3 -7.15 -0.63 -12.74
C SER A 3 -5.87 -0.40 -11.94
N ILE A 4 -5.17 0.71 -12.16
CA ILE A 4 -3.98 1.13 -11.37
C ILE A 4 -4.17 1.00 -9.86
N ARG A 5 -5.40 1.22 -9.37
CA ARG A 5 -5.75 1.09 -7.94
C ARG A 5 -5.76 -0.37 -7.46
N GLN A 6 -6.21 -1.29 -8.31
CA GLN A 6 -6.21 -2.73 -8.05
C GLN A 6 -4.78 -3.28 -8.07
N ASP A 7 -3.96 -2.85 -9.04
CA ASP A 7 -2.56 -3.27 -9.12
C ASP A 7 -1.78 -2.79 -7.88
N TYR A 8 -1.99 -1.54 -7.45
CA TYR A 8 -1.41 -1.05 -6.20
C TYR A 8 -1.89 -1.85 -4.99
N ALA A 9 -3.17 -2.19 -4.91
CA ALA A 9 -3.73 -2.96 -3.81
C ALA A 9 -3.05 -4.35 -3.69
N VAL A 10 -2.83 -5.01 -4.83
CA VAL A 10 -2.13 -6.29 -4.90
C VAL A 10 -0.68 -6.14 -4.45
N LEU A 11 0.04 -5.14 -4.97
CA LEU A 11 1.43 -4.87 -4.58
C LEU A 11 1.55 -4.58 -3.08
N LEU A 12 0.67 -3.74 -2.54
CA LEU A 12 0.62 -3.40 -1.12
C LEU A 12 0.38 -4.63 -0.25
N ALA A 13 -0.60 -5.45 -0.61
CA ALA A 13 -0.95 -6.66 0.12
C ALA A 13 0.18 -7.70 0.10
N GLN A 14 0.81 -7.90 -1.06
CA GLN A 14 1.93 -8.82 -1.23
C GLN A 14 3.15 -8.38 -0.42
N ALA A 15 3.50 -7.10 -0.48
CA ALA A 15 4.65 -6.56 0.25
C ALA A 15 4.44 -6.63 1.77
N PHE A 16 3.24 -6.28 2.24
CA PHE A 16 2.89 -6.41 3.66
C PHE A 16 3.00 -7.87 4.13
N LYS A 17 2.39 -8.80 3.39
CA LYS A 17 2.43 -10.23 3.72
C LYS A 17 3.85 -10.77 3.71
N LYS A 18 4.68 -10.35 2.74
CA LYS A 18 6.09 -10.74 2.63
C LYS A 18 6.91 -10.26 3.84
N LYS A 19 6.72 -9.00 4.27
CA LYS A 19 7.50 -8.41 5.36
C LYS A 19 7.11 -8.94 6.74
N TYR A 20 5.83 -9.14 6.99
CA TYR A 20 5.32 -9.46 8.33
C TYR A 20 4.83 -10.89 8.51
N SER A 21 4.70 -11.67 7.43
CA SER A 21 4.09 -13.02 7.46
C SER A 21 2.68 -13.02 8.07
N LEU A 22 1.94 -11.92 7.88
CA LEU A 22 0.57 -11.74 8.36
C LEU A 22 -0.38 -11.53 7.19
N GLU A 23 -1.65 -11.89 7.38
CA GLU A 23 -2.67 -11.52 6.42
C GLU A 23 -2.81 -10.00 6.34
N PRO A 24 -2.88 -9.42 5.13
CA PRO A 24 -2.96 -7.99 4.91
C PRO A 24 -4.39 -7.49 5.17
N THR A 25 -4.82 -7.53 6.43
CA THR A 25 -6.07 -6.92 6.89
C THR A 25 -5.82 -5.49 7.37
N PRO A 26 -6.83 -4.61 7.39
CA PRO A 26 -6.64 -3.25 7.87
C PRO A 26 -6.19 -3.19 9.35
N GLU A 27 -6.66 -4.13 10.19
CA GLU A 27 -6.24 -4.25 11.60
C GLU A 27 -4.74 -4.54 11.71
N ASN A 28 -4.26 -5.58 11.01
CA ASN A 28 -2.85 -5.97 11.03
C ASN A 28 -1.96 -4.86 10.45
N PHE A 29 -2.40 -4.25 9.36
CA PHE A 29 -1.67 -3.16 8.73
C PHE A 29 -1.51 -1.98 9.67
N ILE A 30 -2.60 -1.52 10.29
CA ILE A 30 -2.55 -0.37 11.21
C ILE A 30 -1.67 -0.68 12.41
N ALA A 31 -1.79 -1.85 13.01
CA ALA A 31 -0.96 -2.25 14.15
C ALA A 31 0.55 -2.18 13.85
N LYS A 32 0.95 -2.56 12.63
CA LYS A 32 2.36 -2.47 12.19
C LYS A 32 2.76 -1.07 11.69
N TYR A 33 1.84 -0.35 11.07
CA TYR A 33 2.14 0.97 10.50
C TYR A 33 2.27 2.04 11.59
N THR A 34 1.36 2.07 12.56
CA THR A 34 1.40 3.05 13.67
C THR A 34 2.60 2.86 14.60
N THR A 35 3.13 1.64 14.70
CA THR A 35 4.36 1.36 15.45
C THR A 35 5.62 1.78 14.70
N SER A 36 5.53 1.96 13.37
CA SER A 36 6.66 2.25 12.50
C SER A 36 6.66 3.68 11.95
N SER A 37 5.53 4.40 12.06
CA SER A 37 5.30 5.69 11.44
C SER A 37 4.46 6.61 12.33
N ASN A 38 4.78 7.90 12.33
CA ASN A 38 3.95 8.94 12.97
C ASN A 38 2.73 9.33 12.12
N ASP A 39 2.53 8.71 10.95
CA ASP A 39 1.38 8.94 10.08
C ASP A 39 0.15 8.17 10.59
N LEU A 40 -0.90 8.92 10.96
CA LEU A 40 -2.15 8.35 11.42
C LEU A 40 -3.05 8.04 10.23
N VAL A 41 -3.24 6.74 9.97
CA VAL A 41 -4.16 6.23 8.95
C VAL A 41 -5.33 5.52 9.61
N SER A 42 -6.55 5.82 9.16
CA SER A 42 -7.74 5.18 9.69
C SER A 42 -7.96 3.79 9.08
N TYR A 43 -8.70 2.96 9.82
CA TYR A 43 -9.17 1.64 9.36
C TYR A 43 -9.74 1.67 7.95
N GLU A 44 -10.69 2.58 7.73
CA GLU A 44 -11.40 2.66 6.46
C GLU A 44 -10.48 3.12 5.32
N THR A 45 -9.47 3.94 5.62
CA THR A 45 -8.48 4.36 4.62
C THR A 45 -7.67 3.17 4.14
N VAL A 46 -7.15 2.37 5.06
CA VAL A 46 -6.35 1.18 4.75
C VAL A 46 -7.22 0.12 4.04
N ARG A 47 -8.46 -0.07 4.49
CA ARG A 47 -9.43 -0.96 3.83
C ARG A 47 -9.67 -0.56 2.38
N LYS A 48 -9.79 0.73 2.07
CA LYS A 48 -9.97 1.21 0.69
C LYS A 48 -8.72 0.98 -0.17
N TRP A 49 -7.51 1.14 0.40
CA TRP A 49 -6.27 0.81 -0.31
C TRP A 49 -6.17 -0.68 -0.64
N LEU A 50 -6.38 -1.54 0.35
CA LEU A 50 -6.30 -3.00 0.19
C LEU A 50 -7.38 -3.58 -0.75
N ARG A 51 -8.46 -2.83 -0.98
CA ARG A 51 -9.53 -3.19 -1.94
C ARG A 51 -9.39 -2.53 -3.30
N GLY A 52 -8.36 -1.70 -3.51
CA GLY A 52 -8.17 -0.95 -4.75
C GLY A 52 -9.29 0.06 -5.04
N ILE A 53 -9.97 0.56 -4.01
CA ILE A 53 -11.01 1.59 -4.14
C ILE A 53 -10.35 2.96 -4.33
N ASN A 54 -9.29 3.23 -3.57
CA ASN A 54 -8.42 4.39 -3.69
C ASN A 54 -6.95 3.96 -3.55
N THR A 55 -6.05 4.89 -3.80
CA THR A 55 -4.63 4.78 -3.50
C THR A 55 -4.23 5.84 -2.46
N PRO A 56 -3.11 5.65 -1.76
CA PRO A 56 -2.51 6.74 -0.99
C PRO A 56 -2.12 7.88 -1.93
N ASN A 57 -1.92 9.09 -1.40
CA ASN A 57 -1.25 10.12 -2.19
C ASN A 57 0.21 9.74 -2.44
N PHE A 58 0.88 10.43 -3.37
CA PHE A 58 2.26 10.10 -3.77
C PHE A 58 3.24 10.06 -2.59
N VAL A 59 3.22 11.08 -1.73
CA VAL A 59 4.09 11.14 -0.55
C VAL A 59 3.92 9.91 0.35
N ARG A 60 2.67 9.51 0.60
CA ARG A 60 2.37 8.34 1.42
C ARG A 60 2.70 7.03 0.71
N MET A 61 2.53 6.95 -0.61
CA MET A 61 2.99 5.79 -1.38
C MET A 61 4.51 5.61 -1.23
N CYS A 62 5.30 6.68 -1.33
CA CYS A 62 6.75 6.61 -1.10
C CYS A 62 7.10 6.18 0.33
N ALA A 63 6.42 6.73 1.34
CA ALA A 63 6.65 6.35 2.74
C ALA A 63 6.32 4.87 2.99
N ILE A 64 5.19 4.39 2.48
CA ILE A 64 4.79 2.98 2.56
C ILE A 64 5.78 2.10 1.80
N ALA A 65 6.26 2.53 0.65
CA ALA A 65 7.20 1.76 -0.15
C ALA A 65 8.54 1.57 0.57
N ILE A 66 9.08 2.62 1.20
CA ILE A 66 10.27 2.51 2.06
C ILE A 66 9.98 1.58 3.24
N TRP A 67 8.84 1.77 3.90
CA TRP A 67 8.45 0.97 5.06
C TRP A 67 8.30 -0.52 4.75
N LEU A 68 7.74 -0.88 3.58
CA LEU A 68 7.51 -2.27 3.16
C LEU A 68 8.60 -2.83 2.24
N GLU A 69 9.65 -2.05 1.94
CA GLU A 69 10.69 -2.40 0.97
C GLU A 69 10.09 -2.78 -0.40
N MET A 70 9.10 -2.00 -0.83
CA MET A 70 8.45 -2.14 -2.14
C MET A 70 9.24 -1.40 -3.21
N ASP A 71 9.38 -2.02 -4.38
CA ASP A 71 9.82 -1.34 -5.58
C ASP A 71 8.65 -0.57 -6.21
N VAL A 72 8.42 0.65 -5.71
CA VAL A 72 7.37 1.54 -6.25
C VAL A 72 7.73 2.11 -7.61
N ASN A 73 9.03 2.21 -7.96
CA ASN A 73 9.44 2.75 -9.26
C ASN A 73 8.99 1.84 -10.39
N LYS A 74 9.17 0.52 -10.21
CA LYS A 74 8.64 -0.47 -11.16
C LYS A 74 7.14 -0.31 -11.37
N PHE A 75 6.37 -0.13 -10.29
CA PHE A 75 4.93 0.12 -10.38
C PHE A 75 4.60 1.42 -11.12
N LEU A 76 5.30 2.51 -10.84
CA LEU A 76 5.07 3.80 -11.50
C LEU A 76 5.44 3.76 -12.98
N ASP A 77 6.51 3.06 -13.35
CA ASP A 77 6.95 2.88 -14.75
C ASP A 77 5.93 2.08 -15.56
N GLU A 78 5.37 1.01 -14.99
CA GLU A 78 4.32 0.18 -15.62
C GLU A 78 3.00 0.93 -15.83
N HIS A 79 2.79 2.02 -15.09
CA HIS A 79 1.56 2.82 -15.13
C HIS A 79 1.79 4.28 -15.57
N ARG A 80 2.97 4.59 -16.15
CA ARG A 80 3.37 5.94 -16.55
C ARG A 80 2.39 6.61 -17.52
N ASP A 81 1.74 5.83 -18.38
CA ASP A 81 0.79 6.34 -19.39
C ASP A 81 -0.60 6.69 -18.81
N PHE A 82 -0.84 6.43 -17.52
CA PHE A 82 -2.12 6.62 -16.84
C PHE A 82 -2.10 7.72 -15.75
N MET A 83 -0.95 8.36 -15.52
CA MET A 83 -0.76 9.49 -14.59
C MET A 83 -0.58 10.80 -15.35
#